data_AF-A0A356Q108-F1
#
_entry.id   AF-A0A356Q108-F1
#
_cell.length_a   1.000
_cell.length_b   1.000
_cell.length_c   1.000
_cell.angle_alpha   90.00
_cell.angle_beta   90.00
_cell.angle_gamma   90.00
#
_symmetry.space_group_name_H-M   'P 1'
#
loop_
_entity.id
_entity.type
_entity.pdbx_description
1 polymer ?
#
loop_
_entity_poly.entity_id
_entity_poly.type
_entity_poly.pdbx_seq_one_letter_code
_entity_poly.pdbx_strand_id
1 'polypeptide(L)'
;LMTRQIAKEYDPICLQSTSGFVGLILLIASGLMFRDTDIFDLQLLMPPPSAWGTLFLVGFFGTLAHISMTYAVRFAPSATLAPMQYVEIPLATFIGWVVFGELPNGLAAVGILITVIAGLAVIYFEHRANRAPPLPAPPQDAPPPDRSSYGN
;
A
#
# COMPACT_ATOMS: atom_id res chain seq x y z
N LEU A 1 18.14 -14.84 0.07
CA LEU A 1 17.53 -16.09 -0.47
C LEU A 1 16.70 -16.83 0.59
N MET A 2 17.19 -17.01 1.83
CA MET A 2 16.42 -17.53 2.98
C MET A 2 15.14 -16.72 3.30
N THR A 3 15.21 -15.38 3.26
CA THR A 3 14.06 -14.49 3.45
C THR A 3 12.96 -14.61 2.37
N ARG A 4 13.28 -15.12 1.17
CA ARG A 4 12.30 -15.33 0.09
C ARG A 4 11.51 -16.63 0.26
N GLN A 5 12.08 -17.62 0.95
CA GLN A 5 11.40 -18.91 1.18
C GLN A 5 10.43 -18.84 2.37
N ILE A 6 10.78 -18.09 3.41
CA ILE A 6 9.88 -17.83 4.56
C ILE A 6 8.58 -17.15 4.10
N ALA A 7 8.63 -16.19 3.17
CA ALA A 7 7.44 -15.50 2.65
C ALA A 7 6.46 -16.39 1.85
N LYS A 8 6.92 -17.56 1.37
CA LYS A 8 6.09 -18.50 0.61
C LYS A 8 5.30 -19.48 1.48
N GLU A 9 5.72 -19.68 2.73
CA GLU A 9 5.12 -20.67 3.64
C GLU A 9 4.17 -20.07 4.67
N TYR A 10 4.22 -18.77 4.93
CA TYR A 10 3.29 -18.16 5.88
C TYR A 10 1.94 -17.85 5.24
N ASP A 11 0.88 -18.36 5.86
CA ASP A 11 -0.49 -18.04 5.49
C ASP A 11 -0.75 -16.53 5.75
N PRO A 12 -1.20 -15.76 4.74
CA PRO A 12 -1.51 -14.34 4.91
C PRO A 12 -2.50 -14.07 6.05
N ILE A 13 -3.38 -15.02 6.36
CA ILE A 13 -4.33 -14.91 7.47
C ILE A 13 -3.61 -14.94 8.82
N CYS A 14 -2.59 -15.79 8.97
CA CYS A 14 -1.78 -15.86 10.19
C CYS A 14 -0.98 -14.57 10.41
N LEU A 15 -0.37 -14.05 9.33
CA LEU A 15 0.36 -12.78 9.35
C LEU A 15 -0.53 -11.61 9.80
N GLN A 16 -1.71 -11.48 9.19
CA GLN A 16 -2.64 -10.41 9.51
C GLN A 16 -3.23 -10.54 10.93
N SER A 17 -3.50 -11.77 11.37
CA SER A 17 -3.95 -12.04 12.73
C SER A 17 -2.91 -11.59 13.76
N THR A 18 -1.63 -11.92 13.57
CA THR A 18 -0.56 -11.47 14.46
C THR A 18 -0.45 -9.95 14.52
N SER A 19 -0.47 -9.26 13.38
CA SER A 19 -0.45 -7.78 13.34
C SER A 19 -1.69 -7.17 14.02
N GLY A 20 -2.86 -7.77 13.84
CA GLY A 20 -4.10 -7.36 14.51
C GLY A 20 -4.00 -7.49 16.03
N PHE A 21 -3.49 -8.61 16.54
CA PHE A 21 -3.28 -8.81 17.97
C PHE A 21 -2.25 -7.85 18.56
N VAL A 22 -1.12 -7.65 17.89
CA VAL A 22 -0.10 -6.68 18.32
C VAL A 22 -0.68 -5.27 18.34
N GLY A 23 -1.41 -4.87 17.30
CA GLY A 23 -2.10 -3.58 17.23
C GLY A 23 -3.10 -3.40 18.37
N LEU A 24 -3.90 -4.43 18.68
CA LEU A 24 -4.85 -4.41 19.79
C LEU A 24 -4.15 -4.20 21.15
N ILE A 25 -3.07 -4.95 21.41
CA ILE A 25 -2.29 -4.82 22.64
C ILE A 25 -1.70 -3.42 22.76
N LEU A 26 -1.11 -2.89 21.68
CA LEU A 26 -0.54 -1.56 21.66
C LEU A 26 -1.59 -0.47 21.86
N LEU A 27 -2.77 -0.59 21.25
CA LEU A 27 -3.88 0.36 21.42
C LEU A 27 -4.41 0.35 22.85
N ILE A 28 -4.59 -0.82 23.46
CA ILE A 28 -5.03 -0.94 24.86
C ILE A 28 -3.96 -0.36 25.80
N ALA A 29 -2.69 -0.72 25.60
CA ALA A 29 -1.59 -0.20 26.40
C ALA A 29 -1.46 1.32 26.31
N SER A 30 -1.58 1.88 25.10
CA SER A 30 -1.57 3.32 24.87
C SER A 30 -2.76 4.02 25.53
N GLY A 31 -3.97 3.48 25.37
CA GLY A 31 -5.17 4.03 26.01
C GLY A 31 -5.12 4.01 27.54
N LEU A 32 -4.45 3.01 28.15
CA LEU A 32 -4.23 2.96 29.60
C LEU A 32 -3.13 3.94 30.05
N MET A 33 -2.05 4.06 29.28
CA MET A 33 -0.91 4.93 29.61
C MET A 33 -1.22 6.43 29.46
N PHE A 34 -2.02 6.81 28.46
CA PHE A 34 -2.35 8.20 28.14
C PHE A 34 -3.73 8.64 28.65
N ARG A 35 -4.41 7.81 29.44
CA ARG A 35 -5.78 8.05 29.91
C ARG A 35 -5.95 9.41 30.61
N ASP A 36 -4.98 9.80 31.43
CA ASP A 36 -5.04 11.01 32.27
C ASP A 36 -4.27 12.20 31.66
N THR A 37 -3.77 12.04 30.42
CA THR A 37 -2.92 13.01 29.75
C THR A 37 -3.68 13.65 28.60
N ASP A 38 -4.14 14.89 28.77
CA ASP A 38 -4.94 15.68 27.79
C ASP A 38 -4.18 16.06 26.49
N ILE A 39 -3.06 15.38 26.21
CA ILE A 39 -2.18 15.64 25.06
C ILE A 39 -2.72 14.95 23.80
N PHE A 40 -3.39 13.81 23.97
CA PHE A 40 -4.00 13.05 22.88
C PHE A 40 -5.43 12.68 23.28
N ASP A 41 -6.39 12.91 22.39
CA ASP A 41 -7.81 12.56 22.58
C ASP A 41 -8.03 11.03 22.47
N LEU A 42 -7.29 10.28 23.29
CA LEU A 42 -7.19 8.81 23.29
C LEU A 42 -8.12 8.21 24.36
N GLN A 43 -9.33 8.77 24.47
CA GLN A 43 -10.30 8.28 25.43
C GLN A 43 -10.97 7.01 24.92
N LEU A 44 -10.86 5.93 25.70
CA LEU A 44 -11.60 4.69 25.46
C LEU A 44 -13.08 4.90 25.80
N LEU A 45 -13.82 5.48 24.84
CA LEU A 45 -15.26 5.66 24.96
C LEU A 45 -15.99 4.43 24.44
N MET A 46 -17.00 3.97 25.18
CA MET A 46 -17.89 2.91 24.72
C MET A 46 -18.72 3.43 23.54
N PRO A 47 -18.67 2.80 22.34
CA PRO A 47 -19.45 3.26 21.20
C PRO A 47 -20.96 3.12 21.45
N PRO A 48 -21.78 4.06 20.96
CA PRO A 48 -23.23 3.94 21.03
C PRO A 48 -23.71 2.72 20.21
N PRO A 49 -24.85 2.11 20.57
CA PRO A 49 -25.39 0.92 19.89
C PRO A 49 -25.49 1.05 18.35
N SER A 50 -25.77 2.25 17.86
CA SER A 50 -25.87 2.56 16.42
C SER A 50 -24.54 2.48 15.67
N ALA A 51 -23.40 2.69 16.34
CA ALA A 51 -22.08 2.72 15.71
C ALA A 51 -21.50 1.31 15.45
N TRP A 52 -21.99 0.28 16.17
CA TRP A 52 -21.45 -1.08 16.07
C TRP A 52 -21.58 -1.69 14.67
N GLY A 53 -22.67 -1.40 13.96
CA GLY A 53 -22.86 -1.84 12.58
C GLY A 53 -21.78 -1.28 11.65
N THR A 54 -21.53 0.02 11.72
CA THR A 54 -20.49 0.69 10.94
C THR A 54 -19.08 0.23 11.34
N LEU A 55 -18.81 0.08 12.63
CA LEU A 55 -17.54 -0.46 13.14
C LEU A 55 -17.26 -1.87 12.58
N PHE A 56 -18.26 -2.73 12.57
CA PHE A 56 -18.13 -4.07 11.97
C PHE A 56 -17.85 -3.99 10.47
N LEU A 57 -18.58 -3.16 9.73
CA LEU A 57 -18.36 -2.99 8.29
C LEU A 57 -16.96 -2.46 7.99
N VAL A 58 -16.49 -1.44 8.70
CA VAL A 58 -15.14 -0.89 8.56
C VAL A 58 -14.08 -1.95 8.87
N GLY A 59 -14.24 -2.69 9.97
CA GLY A 59 -13.33 -3.79 10.32
C GLY A 59 -13.31 -4.91 9.27
N PHE A 60 -14.48 -5.28 8.74
CA PHE A 60 -14.64 -6.31 7.73
C PHE A 60 -14.01 -5.90 6.38
N PHE A 61 -14.39 -4.75 5.84
CA PHE A 61 -13.85 -4.25 4.56
C PHE A 61 -12.36 -3.92 4.67
N GLY A 62 -11.91 -3.35 5.78
CA GLY A 62 -10.49 -3.12 6.04
C GLY A 62 -9.69 -4.42 6.05
N THR A 63 -10.19 -5.45 6.76
CA THR A 63 -9.57 -6.78 6.79
C THR A 63 -9.49 -7.38 5.38
N LEU A 64 -10.59 -7.33 4.63
CA LEU A 64 -10.66 -7.84 3.26
C LEU A 64 -9.70 -7.11 2.31
N ALA A 65 -9.59 -5.78 2.44
CA ALA A 65 -8.65 -4.98 1.65
C ALA A 65 -7.19 -5.37 1.94
N HIS A 66 -6.82 -5.54 3.21
CA HIS A 66 -5.46 -5.96 3.60
C HIS A 66 -5.12 -7.38 3.14
N ILE A 67 -6.06 -8.33 3.25
CA ILE A 67 -5.88 -9.68 2.70
C ILE A 67 -5.68 -9.59 1.19
N SER A 68 -6.57 -8.87 0.49
CA SER A 68 -6.50 -8.72 -0.97
C SER A 68 -5.18 -8.11 -1.42
N MET A 69 -4.66 -7.09 -0.72
CA MET A 69 -3.35 -6.49 -0.97
C MET A 69 -2.21 -7.50 -0.77
N THR A 70 -2.28 -8.29 0.29
CA THR A 70 -1.29 -9.34 0.60
C THR A 70 -1.29 -10.44 -0.47
N TYR A 71 -2.44 -10.75 -1.04
CA TYR A 71 -2.52 -11.64 -2.21
C TYR A 71 -2.02 -10.96 -3.48
N ALA A 72 -2.33 -9.67 -3.72
CA ALA A 72 -1.90 -8.94 -4.92
C ALA A 72 -0.37 -8.93 -5.08
N VAL A 73 0.38 -8.74 -3.99
CA VAL A 73 1.86 -8.81 -3.99
C VAL A 73 2.41 -10.20 -4.31
N ARG A 74 1.60 -11.27 -4.20
CA ARG A 74 1.98 -12.63 -4.64
C ARG A 74 1.82 -12.84 -6.14
N PHE A 75 0.92 -12.09 -6.79
CA PHE A 75 0.60 -12.25 -8.21
C PHE A 75 1.30 -11.24 -9.13
N ALA A 76 1.58 -10.02 -8.66
CA ALA A 76 2.26 -8.99 -9.43
C ALA A 76 3.62 -8.59 -8.79
N PRO A 77 4.67 -8.31 -9.59
CA PRO A 77 5.94 -7.80 -9.06
C PRO A 77 5.72 -6.53 -8.23
N SER A 78 6.41 -6.41 -7.09
CA SER A 78 6.32 -5.24 -6.20
C SER A 78 6.62 -3.92 -6.91
N ALA A 79 7.39 -3.94 -8.01
CA ALA A 79 7.71 -2.77 -8.82
C ALA A 79 6.50 -2.16 -9.54
N THR A 80 5.49 -2.96 -9.88
CA THR A 80 4.25 -2.51 -10.52
C THR A 80 3.18 -2.09 -9.51
N LEU A 81 3.26 -2.59 -8.27
CA LEU A 81 2.31 -2.25 -7.19
C LEU A 81 2.65 -0.93 -6.49
N ALA A 82 3.93 -0.56 -6.41
CA ALA A 82 4.34 0.68 -5.77
C ALA A 82 3.70 1.93 -6.40
N PRO A 83 3.63 2.09 -7.74
CA PRO A 83 2.89 3.19 -8.38
C PRO A 83 1.40 3.24 -8.03
N MET A 84 0.74 2.08 -7.99
CA MET A 84 -0.71 1.98 -7.74
C MET A 84 -1.10 2.45 -6.33
N GLN A 85 -0.28 2.14 -5.31
CA GLN A 85 -0.54 2.60 -3.94
C GLN A 85 -0.49 4.13 -3.82
N TYR A 86 0.29 4.83 -4.64
CA TYR A 86 0.29 6.30 -4.63
C TYR A 86 -0.99 6.90 -5.21
N VAL A 87 -1.66 6.19 -6.12
CA VAL A 87 -2.95 6.60 -6.71
C VAL A 87 -4.14 6.25 -5.82
N GLU A 88 -3.96 5.36 -4.84
CA GLU A 88 -4.98 4.99 -3.86
C GLU A 88 -5.39 6.18 -2.98
N ILE A 89 -4.42 6.96 -2.49
CA ILE A 89 -4.68 8.05 -1.54
C ILE A 89 -5.57 9.17 -2.14
N PRO A 90 -5.34 9.67 -3.38
CA PRO A 90 -6.25 10.61 -4.03
C PRO A 90 -7.66 10.04 -4.25
N LEU A 91 -7.75 8.76 -4.62
CA LEU A 91 -9.03 8.10 -4.89
C LEU A 91 -9.83 7.90 -3.60
N ALA A 92 -9.19 7.42 -2.52
CA ALA A 92 -9.79 7.28 -1.20
C ALA A 92 -10.32 8.62 -0.69
N THR A 93 -9.56 9.69 -0.91
CA THR A 93 -10.00 11.06 -0.61
C THR A 93 -11.25 11.44 -1.40
N PHE A 94 -11.23 11.23 -2.72
CA PHE A 94 -12.35 11.60 -3.60
C PHE A 94 -13.62 10.85 -3.20
N ILE A 95 -13.51 9.54 -2.95
CA ILE A 95 -14.62 8.70 -2.49
C ILE A 95 -15.10 9.18 -1.11
N GLY A 96 -14.20 9.48 -0.18
CA GLY A 96 -14.54 10.03 1.13
C GLY A 96 -15.34 11.33 1.02
N TRP A 97 -14.91 12.26 0.15
CA TRP A 97 -15.65 13.49 -0.10
C TRP A 97 -17.06 13.22 -0.67
N VAL A 98 -17.19 12.30 -1.63
CA VAL A 98 -18.48 11.93 -2.23
C VAL A 98 -19.42 11.27 -1.21
N VAL A 99 -18.90 10.42 -0.33
CA VAL A 99 -19.71 9.64 0.63
C VAL A 99 -20.11 10.48 1.85
N PHE A 100 -19.21 11.31 2.37
CA PHE A 100 -19.43 12.07 3.61
C PHE A 100 -19.86 13.52 3.38
N GLY A 101 -19.68 14.08 2.18
CA GLY A 101 -20.11 15.44 1.82
C GLY A 101 -19.35 16.56 2.54
N GLU A 102 -18.40 16.22 3.42
CA GLU A 102 -17.58 17.18 4.14
C GLU A 102 -16.36 17.57 3.30
N LEU A 103 -16.23 18.86 3.01
CA LEU A 103 -15.05 19.38 2.34
C LEU A 103 -13.85 19.25 3.29
N PRO A 104 -12.71 18.73 2.81
CA PRO A 104 -11.50 18.67 3.60
C PRO A 104 -11.15 20.07 4.13
N ASN A 105 -10.81 20.18 5.41
CA ASN A 105 -10.31 21.44 5.97
C ASN A 105 -9.06 21.93 5.19
N GLY A 106 -8.68 23.20 5.33
CA GLY A 106 -7.61 23.79 4.51
C GLY A 106 -6.29 23.00 4.54
N LEU A 107 -5.95 22.38 5.67
CA LEU A 107 -4.77 21.52 5.81
C LEU A 107 -4.93 20.18 5.07
N ALA A 108 -6.09 19.53 5.20
CA ALA A 108 -6.42 18.31 4.47
C ALA A 108 -6.45 18.56 2.96
N ALA A 109 -6.99 19.70 2.50
CA ALA A 109 -6.99 20.09 1.09
C ALA A 109 -5.57 20.20 0.51
N VAL A 110 -4.61 20.73 1.28
CA VAL A 110 -3.19 20.77 0.88
C VAL A 110 -2.60 19.36 0.80
N GLY A 111 -2.87 18.50 1.79
CA GLY A 111 -2.43 17.11 1.77
C GLY A 111 -2.93 16.37 0.52
N ILE A 112 -4.21 16.52 0.20
CA ILE A 112 -4.86 15.95 -0.97
C ILE A 112 -4.21 16.45 -2.26
N LEU A 113 -3.96 17.77 -2.37
CA LEU A 113 -3.33 18.35 -3.53
C LEU A 113 -1.92 17.77 -3.76
N ILE A 114 -1.12 17.64 -2.70
CA ILE A 114 0.22 17.03 -2.76
C ILE A 114 0.12 15.59 -3.25
N THR A 115 -0.82 14.82 -2.71
CA THR A 115 -1.02 13.42 -3.10
C THR A 115 -1.47 13.29 -4.56
N VAL A 116 -2.40 14.13 -5.01
CA VAL A 116 -2.86 14.18 -6.41
C VAL A 116 -1.68 14.48 -7.33
N ILE A 117 -0.87 15.49 -7.01
CA ILE A 117 0.33 15.86 -7.79
C ILE A 117 1.33 14.71 -7.83
N ALA A 118 1.57 14.04 -6.70
CA ALA A 118 2.47 12.88 -6.64
C ALA A 118 1.97 11.73 -7.52
N GLY A 119 0.68 11.40 -7.46
CA GLY A 119 0.05 10.38 -8.31
C GLY A 119 0.17 10.70 -9.81
N LEU A 120 -0.12 11.95 -10.20
CA LEU A 120 0.05 12.43 -11.57
C LEU A 120 1.53 12.39 -12.03
N ALA A 121 2.46 12.76 -11.15
CA ALA A 121 3.88 12.72 -11.45
C ALA A 121 4.36 11.28 -11.72
N VAL A 122 3.93 10.30 -10.91
CA VAL A 122 4.27 8.89 -11.11
C VAL A 122 3.81 8.39 -12.48
N ILE A 123 2.55 8.66 -12.85
CA ILE A 123 2.00 8.27 -14.17
C ILE A 123 2.84 8.89 -15.30
N TYR A 124 3.22 10.16 -15.14
CA TYR A 124 4.04 10.88 -16.11
C TYR A 124 5.47 10.30 -16.23
N PHE A 125 6.11 9.95 -15.12
CA PHE A 125 7.44 9.35 -15.11
C PHE A 125 7.43 7.92 -15.66
N GLU A 126 6.41 7.13 -15.36
CA GLU A 126 6.25 5.77 -15.88
C GLU A 126 6.04 5.76 -17.40
N HIS A 127 5.23 6.69 -17.92
CA HIS A 127 5.08 6.89 -19.37
C HIS A 127 6.39 7.28 -20.05
N ARG A 128 7.30 8.00 -19.35
CA ARG A 128 8.61 8.35 -19.87
C ARG A 128 9.61 7.19 -19.81
N ALA A 129 9.59 6.40 -18.74
CA ALA A 129 10.47 5.24 -18.58
C ALA A 129 10.17 4.13 -19.60
N ASN A 130 8.88 3.86 -19.87
CA ASN A 130 8.46 2.87 -20.88
C ASN A 130 8.65 3.34 -22.33
N ARG A 131 9.10 4.58 -22.56
CA ARG A 131 9.40 5.14 -23.89
C ARG A 131 10.88 5.03 -24.28
N ALA A 132 11.72 4.36 -23.48
CA ALA A 132 13.10 4.10 -23.89
C ALA A 132 13.11 3.27 -25.20
N PRO A 133 13.85 3.71 -26.25
CA PRO A 133 13.90 2.99 -27.52
C PRO A 133 14.39 1.55 -27.31
N PRO A 134 13.83 0.55 -28.01
CA PRO A 134 14.39 -0.79 -28.03
C PRO A 134 15.87 -0.68 -28.41
N LEU A 135 16.74 -1.36 -27.65
CA LEU A 135 18.15 -1.44 -28.01
C LEU A 135 18.26 -1.89 -29.48
N PRO A 136 19.12 -1.25 -30.29
CA PRO A 136 19.33 -1.67 -31.66
C PRO A 136 19.58 -3.17 -31.69
N ALA A 137 18.82 -3.89 -32.52
CA ALA A 137 19.04 -5.31 -32.71
C ALA A 137 20.52 -5.54 -33.07
N PRO A 138 21.17 -6.58 -32.52
CA PRO A 138 22.54 -6.90 -32.92
C PRO A 138 22.59 -6.98 -34.45
N PRO A 139 23.65 -6.45 -35.10
CA PRO A 139 23.79 -6.52 -36.54
C PRO A 139 23.57 -7.96 -37.01
N GLN A 140 22.61 -8.19 -37.92
CA GLN A 140 22.34 -9.53 -38.46
C GLN A 140 23.56 -10.13 -39.18
N ASP A 141 24.50 -9.27 -39.59
CA ASP A 141 25.74 -9.63 -40.26
C ASP A 141 26.93 -9.74 -39.30
N ALA A 142 26.71 -9.69 -37.98
CA ALA A 142 27.77 -9.92 -37.01
C ALA A 142 28.29 -11.36 -37.18
N PRO A 143 29.60 -11.56 -37.46
CA PRO A 143 30.17 -12.89 -37.60
C PRO A 143 29.88 -13.72 -36.35
N PRO A 144 29.50 -15.00 -36.49
CA PRO A 144 29.26 -15.85 -35.34
C PRO A 144 30.49 -15.84 -34.40
N PRO A 145 30.29 -15.77 -33.08
CA PRO A 145 31.38 -15.66 -32.13
C PRO A 145 32.37 -16.81 -32.32
N ASP A 146 33.62 -16.45 -32.48
CA ASP A 146 34.74 -17.35 -32.67
C ASP A 146 34.83 -18.34 -31.50
N ARG A 147 34.50 -19.60 -31.78
CA ARG A 147 34.49 -20.69 -30.80
C ARG A 147 35.90 -21.08 -30.34
N SER A 148 36.97 -20.59 -30.98
CA SER A 148 38.36 -20.86 -30.59
C SER A 148 38.79 -20.09 -29.33
N SER A 149 38.10 -19.00 -28.99
CA SER A 149 38.43 -18.20 -27.79
C SER A 149 37.92 -18.80 -26.47
N TYR A 150 37.12 -19.87 -26.51
CA TYR A 150 36.58 -20.55 -25.32
C TYR A 150 37.31 -21.85 -24.94
N GLY A 151 38.35 -22.22 -25.70
CA GLY A 151 39.16 -23.41 -25.42
C GLY A 151 40.57 -23.03 -25.00
N ASN A 152 40.79 -22.93 -23.68
CA ASN A 152 42.06 -23.20 -23.00
C ASN A 152 41.77 -23.47 -21.52
#